data_AF-A0A538CTJ9-F1
#
_entry.id   AF-A0A538CTJ9-F1
#
_cell.length_a   1.000
_cell.length_b   1.000
_cell.length_c   1.000
_cell.angle_alpha   90.00
_cell.angle_beta   90.00
_cell.angle_gamma   90.00
#
_symmetry.space_group_name_H-M   'P 1'
#
loop_
_entity.id
_entity.type
_entity.pdbx_description
1 polymer ?
#
loop_
_entity_poly.entity_id
_entity_poly.type
_entity_poly.pdbx_seq_one_letter_code
_entity_poly.pdbx_strand_id
1 'polypeptide(L)'
;TGPTGYAAINLQAGYQRLSGKQALDFVRYRHTDSDLFRVARQQEFVRAAKEQLARYSRFHVSSLLGAIKKNVEIGRAGGRGVDLSTMLNYALFFHGLPGGHFVQVRIQGLEGFSDLTTAQQNITNAVQEFMNPDPAAPQKANAAALNEKYKPKVDGINPKSVFVTVLNGNGITGSASVTGTQLRERSYQILQPPDSLPADSPDGWNHTRTRVFYDQTQKNAKAAAQQVAKLFADASTGPMTPRFRPFANGAELVVVVGKSYQGSLIGSSPSAPPPQHQAPHTIHYPSASLSQMRAIRRKLPFRVEYPTVIDRNSRVDPEPPNPRVYTVQGHKMARLVFTTGVNGQYWGIQETNWGAAPALSEKNFIRHFGHRTFEFFYSGQHLHMVVLKENGASYWVVNTLDDALSPETMIEIARGLRPVR
;
A
#
# COMPACT_ATOMS: atom_id res chain seq x y z
N THR A 1 -32.14 2.71 -14.05
CA THR A 1 -32.38 2.64 -12.59
C THR A 1 -33.05 1.32 -12.30
N GLY A 2 -32.70 0.65 -11.20
CA GLY A 2 -33.41 -0.57 -10.77
C GLY A 2 -34.77 -0.24 -10.14
N PRO A 3 -35.65 -1.24 -9.94
CA PRO A 3 -37.04 -1.04 -9.48
C PRO A 3 -37.17 -0.35 -8.10
N THR A 4 -36.08 -0.25 -7.34
CA THR A 4 -36.05 0.22 -5.95
C THR A 4 -35.11 1.41 -5.72
N GLY A 5 -34.67 2.11 -6.79
CA GLY A 5 -33.84 3.32 -6.67
C GLY A 5 -32.33 3.07 -6.50
N TYR A 6 -31.88 1.81 -6.50
CA TYR A 6 -30.46 1.46 -6.48
C TYR A 6 -29.80 1.62 -7.87
N ALA A 7 -28.49 1.89 -7.86
CA ALA A 7 -27.67 1.93 -9.07
C ALA A 7 -27.60 0.52 -9.69
N ALA A 8 -28.19 0.35 -10.87
CA ALA A 8 -28.05 -0.87 -11.65
C ALA A 8 -26.65 -0.92 -12.26
N ILE A 9 -25.87 -1.93 -11.91
CA ILE A 9 -24.58 -2.20 -12.53
C ILE A 9 -24.72 -3.38 -13.49
N ASN A 10 -24.17 -3.24 -14.69
CA ASN A 10 -23.98 -4.34 -15.62
C ASN A 10 -22.49 -4.38 -16.00
N LEU A 11 -21.67 -4.81 -15.05
CA LEU A 11 -20.25 -5.04 -15.25
C LEU A 11 -19.98 -6.53 -15.13
N GLN A 12 -19.44 -7.09 -16.20
CA GLN A 12 -19.06 -8.48 -16.30
C GLN A 12 -17.69 -8.71 -15.65
N ALA A 13 -17.34 -9.93 -15.24
CA ALA A 13 -16.08 -10.19 -14.55
C ALA A 13 -14.83 -9.94 -15.42
N GLY A 14 -13.74 -9.48 -14.82
CA GLY A 14 -12.42 -9.35 -15.45
C GLY A 14 -11.92 -7.91 -15.57
N TYR A 15 -10.62 -7.77 -15.83
CA TYR A 15 -9.94 -6.48 -16.02
C TYR A 15 -10.59 -5.69 -17.16
N GLN A 16 -11.04 -4.46 -16.89
CA GLN A 16 -11.81 -3.64 -17.83
C GLN A 16 -11.45 -2.16 -17.73
N ARG A 17 -11.61 -1.44 -18.83
CA ARG A 17 -11.61 0.03 -18.82
C ARG A 17 -13.03 0.53 -18.60
N LEU A 18 -13.28 1.21 -17.49
CA LEU A 18 -14.58 1.78 -17.15
C LEU A 18 -14.65 3.26 -17.55
N SER A 19 -15.81 3.68 -18.06
CA SER A 19 -16.18 5.09 -18.16
C SER A 19 -16.50 5.67 -16.77
N GLY A 20 -16.56 7.00 -16.65
CA GLY A 20 -16.90 7.66 -15.37
C GLY A 20 -18.24 7.19 -14.78
N LYS A 21 -19.27 7.02 -15.62
CA LYS A 21 -20.57 6.48 -15.16
C LYS A 21 -20.44 5.03 -14.66
N GLN A 22 -19.76 4.16 -15.39
CA GLN A 22 -19.57 2.76 -14.98
C GLN A 22 -18.74 2.63 -13.70
N ALA A 23 -17.70 3.46 -13.55
CA ALA A 23 -16.92 3.52 -12.32
C ALA A 23 -17.77 4.01 -11.14
N LEU A 24 -18.64 5.00 -11.35
CA LEU A 24 -19.59 5.46 -10.34
C LEU A 24 -20.59 4.37 -9.96
N ASP A 25 -21.14 3.65 -10.94
CA ASP A 25 -22.04 2.52 -10.70
C ASP A 25 -21.31 1.41 -9.90
N PHE A 26 -20.03 1.14 -10.20
CA PHE A 26 -19.18 0.18 -9.47
C PHE A 26 -18.99 0.54 -8.00
N VAL A 27 -18.57 1.77 -7.70
CA VAL A 27 -18.30 2.18 -6.30
C VAL A 27 -19.57 2.43 -5.48
N ARG A 28 -20.74 2.55 -6.13
CA ARG A 28 -22.04 2.73 -5.48
C ARG A 28 -22.85 1.45 -5.32
N TYR A 29 -22.46 0.36 -5.96
CA TYR A 29 -23.20 -0.90 -5.90
C TYR A 29 -23.28 -1.45 -4.47
N ARG A 30 -24.46 -1.91 -4.09
CA ARG A 30 -24.83 -2.42 -2.74
C ARG A 30 -25.89 -3.54 -2.78
N HIS A 31 -26.26 -4.02 -3.97
CA HIS A 31 -27.55 -4.70 -4.12
C HIS A 31 -27.51 -6.17 -3.71
N THR A 32 -26.39 -6.86 -3.96
CA THR A 32 -26.21 -8.28 -3.64
C THR A 32 -25.06 -8.51 -2.67
N ASP A 33 -24.59 -7.46 -2.00
CA ASP A 33 -23.41 -7.45 -1.13
C ASP A 33 -23.59 -6.52 0.08
N SER A 34 -22.51 -6.26 0.82
CA SER A 34 -22.50 -5.46 2.06
C SER A 34 -21.75 -4.13 1.90
N ASP A 35 -21.97 -3.23 2.86
CA ASP A 35 -21.23 -1.97 2.97
C ASP A 35 -19.70 -2.17 3.02
N LEU A 36 -19.24 -3.30 3.58
CA LEU A 36 -17.82 -3.66 3.63
C LEU A 36 -17.25 -3.92 2.23
N PHE A 37 -17.98 -4.65 1.38
CA PHE A 37 -17.59 -4.86 -0.02
C PHE A 37 -17.65 -3.58 -0.84
N ARG A 38 -18.59 -2.67 -0.55
CA ARG A 38 -18.60 -1.34 -1.16
C ARG A 38 -17.33 -0.56 -0.81
N VAL A 39 -16.91 -0.54 0.46
CA VAL A 39 -15.65 0.11 0.86
C VAL A 39 -14.46 -0.54 0.15
N ALA A 40 -14.44 -1.88 0.02
CA ALA A 40 -13.39 -2.57 -0.73
C ALA A 40 -13.34 -2.11 -2.21
N ARG A 41 -14.49 -2.00 -2.90
CA ARG A 41 -14.54 -1.45 -4.28
C ARG A 41 -14.08 -0.01 -4.38
N GLN A 42 -14.40 0.82 -3.40
CA GLN A 42 -13.94 2.22 -3.37
C GLN A 42 -12.42 2.28 -3.29
N GLN A 43 -11.80 1.42 -2.49
CA GLN A 43 -10.34 1.35 -2.40
C GLN A 43 -9.70 0.78 -3.68
N GLU A 44 -10.32 -0.23 -4.30
CA GLU A 44 -9.91 -0.74 -5.60
C GLU A 44 -10.01 0.34 -6.70
N PHE A 45 -11.06 1.16 -6.68
CA PHE A 45 -11.17 2.31 -7.58
C PHE A 45 -10.03 3.31 -7.39
N VAL A 46 -9.65 3.63 -6.15
CA VAL A 46 -8.52 4.52 -5.86
C VAL A 46 -7.21 3.93 -6.37
N ARG A 47 -6.98 2.62 -6.18
CA ARG A 47 -5.82 1.90 -6.73
C ARG A 47 -5.79 1.97 -8.26
N ALA A 48 -6.87 1.59 -8.93
CA ALA A 48 -6.97 1.62 -10.40
C ALA A 48 -6.84 3.04 -10.97
N ALA A 49 -7.35 4.05 -10.25
CA ALA A 49 -7.16 5.45 -10.62
C ALA A 49 -5.69 5.87 -10.51
N LYS A 50 -4.97 5.48 -9.45
CA LYS A 50 -3.52 5.71 -9.30
C LYS A 50 -2.75 5.06 -10.45
N GLU A 51 -3.01 3.79 -10.75
CA GLU A 51 -2.37 3.04 -11.85
C GLU A 51 -2.60 3.72 -13.21
N GLN A 52 -3.82 4.21 -13.45
CA GLN A 52 -4.14 4.92 -14.69
C GLN A 52 -3.50 6.31 -14.73
N LEU A 53 -3.39 7.02 -13.61
CA LEU A 53 -2.73 8.32 -13.50
C LEU A 53 -1.21 8.24 -13.73
N ALA A 54 -0.57 7.17 -13.24
CA ALA A 54 0.86 6.93 -13.44
C ALA A 54 1.27 6.83 -14.93
N ARG A 55 0.31 6.59 -15.83
CA ARG A 55 0.54 6.55 -17.28
C ARG A 55 0.56 7.93 -17.95
N TYR A 56 0.01 8.95 -17.31
CA TYR A 56 -0.04 10.27 -17.91
C TYR A 56 1.30 10.97 -17.75
N SER A 57 1.82 11.49 -18.87
CA SER A 57 2.97 12.39 -18.85
C SER A 57 2.70 13.60 -17.95
N ARG A 58 3.75 14.11 -17.29
CA ARG A 58 3.73 15.32 -16.44
C ARG A 58 3.04 16.52 -17.11
N PHE A 59 3.04 16.60 -18.44
CA PHE A 59 2.42 17.67 -19.24
C PHE A 59 0.89 17.59 -19.38
N HIS A 60 0.27 16.41 -19.20
CA HIS A 60 -1.19 16.24 -19.28
C HIS A 60 -1.91 16.40 -17.93
N VAL A 61 -1.15 16.58 -16.85
CA VAL A 61 -1.69 16.72 -15.49
C VAL A 61 -2.45 18.04 -15.33
N SER A 62 -2.06 19.12 -16.02
CA SER A 62 -2.66 20.46 -15.86
C SER A 62 -4.14 20.53 -16.27
N SER A 63 -4.52 19.91 -17.39
CA SER A 63 -5.91 19.89 -17.86
C SER A 63 -6.82 19.06 -16.94
N LEU A 64 -6.30 17.95 -16.42
CA LEU A 64 -6.97 17.13 -15.41
C LEU A 64 -7.21 17.91 -14.11
N LEU A 65 -6.19 18.63 -13.62
CA LEU A 65 -6.31 19.46 -12.41
C LEU A 65 -7.35 20.57 -12.57
N GLY A 66 -7.44 21.17 -13.76
CA GLY A 66 -8.48 22.13 -14.10
C GLY A 66 -9.88 21.54 -14.02
N ALA A 67 -10.07 20.30 -14.50
CA ALA A 67 -11.34 19.58 -14.39
C ALA A 67 -11.67 19.23 -12.93
N ILE A 68 -10.69 18.77 -12.13
CA ILE A 68 -10.88 18.48 -10.71
C ILE A 68 -11.31 19.74 -9.96
N LYS A 69 -10.60 20.86 -10.13
CA LYS A 69 -10.93 22.13 -9.46
C LYS A 69 -12.36 22.61 -9.74
N LYS A 70 -12.90 22.35 -10.94
CA LYS A 70 -14.25 22.75 -11.33
C LYS A 70 -15.35 21.82 -10.78
N ASN A 71 -15.03 20.57 -10.50
CA ASN A 71 -16.02 19.52 -10.20
C ASN A 71 -15.87 18.94 -8.78
N VAL A 72 -14.86 19.36 -8.02
CA VAL A 72 -14.58 18.88 -6.66
C VAL A 72 -14.45 20.07 -5.73
N GLU A 73 -15.26 20.07 -4.67
CA GLU A 73 -15.11 21.00 -3.57
C GLU A 73 -14.02 20.48 -2.62
N ILE A 74 -12.99 21.29 -2.39
CA ILE A 74 -11.92 20.95 -1.44
C ILE A 74 -12.02 21.90 -0.26
N GLY A 75 -12.51 21.37 0.86
CA GLY A 75 -12.61 22.11 2.11
C GLY A 75 -11.23 22.39 2.71
N ARG A 76 -10.91 23.67 2.91
CA ARG A 76 -9.79 24.12 3.74
C ARG A 76 -10.32 25.05 4.81
N ALA A 77 -9.77 24.95 6.02
CA ALA A 77 -10.06 25.90 7.09
C ALA A 77 -9.86 27.34 6.57
N GLY A 78 -10.89 28.19 6.73
CA GLY A 78 -10.92 29.56 6.21
C GLY A 78 -11.62 29.76 4.85
N GLY A 79 -12.29 28.73 4.30
CA GLY A 79 -13.23 28.87 3.17
C GLY A 79 -12.60 29.14 1.79
N ARG A 80 -11.26 29.15 1.69
CA ARG A 80 -10.55 29.29 0.42
C ARG A 80 -10.29 27.91 -0.17
N GLY A 81 -10.72 27.69 -1.42
CA GLY A 81 -10.40 26.47 -2.16
C GLY A 81 -8.89 26.26 -2.33
N VAL A 82 -8.48 25.05 -2.70
CA VAL A 82 -7.06 24.73 -2.96
C VAL A 82 -6.60 25.40 -4.26
N ASP A 83 -5.46 26.08 -4.21
CA ASP A 83 -4.88 26.72 -5.38
C ASP A 83 -4.29 25.69 -6.35
N LEU A 84 -4.22 26.05 -7.62
CA LEU A 84 -3.77 25.14 -8.68
C LEU A 84 -2.30 24.71 -8.49
N SER A 85 -1.47 25.56 -7.87
CA SER A 85 -0.06 25.25 -7.62
C SER A 85 0.09 24.16 -6.54
N THR A 86 -0.71 24.24 -5.48
CA THR A 86 -0.80 23.18 -4.46
C THR A 86 -1.31 21.87 -5.07
N MET A 87 -2.34 21.91 -5.91
CA MET A 87 -2.83 20.71 -6.61
C MET A 87 -1.76 20.10 -7.54
N LEU A 88 -1.00 20.95 -8.24
CA LEU A 88 0.12 20.52 -9.09
C LEU A 88 1.24 19.88 -8.27
N ASN A 89 1.60 20.46 -7.13
CA ASN A 89 2.59 19.90 -6.22
C ASN A 89 2.17 18.51 -5.72
N TYR A 90 0.90 18.34 -5.34
CA TYR A 90 0.39 17.02 -4.97
C TYR A 90 0.41 16.04 -6.13
N ALA A 91 -0.02 16.44 -7.32
CA ALA A 91 -0.01 15.55 -8.49
C ALA A 91 1.41 15.13 -8.89
N LEU A 92 2.38 16.04 -8.85
CA LEU A 92 3.79 15.74 -9.08
C LEU A 92 4.37 14.85 -7.98
N PHE A 93 4.00 15.10 -6.72
CA PHE A 93 4.36 14.23 -5.60
C PHE A 93 3.83 12.81 -5.82
N PHE A 94 2.54 12.64 -6.11
CA PHE A 94 1.93 11.34 -6.41
C PHE A 94 2.59 10.63 -7.59
N HIS A 95 2.90 11.35 -8.67
CA HIS A 95 3.63 10.80 -9.82
C HIS A 95 5.08 10.40 -9.45
N GLY A 96 5.69 11.10 -8.50
CA GLY A 96 7.05 10.79 -8.02
C GLY A 96 7.12 9.64 -7.03
N LEU A 97 5.99 9.15 -6.52
CA LEU A 97 5.98 8.05 -5.57
C LEU A 97 6.42 6.74 -6.25
N PRO A 98 7.33 5.97 -5.63
CA PRO A 98 7.70 4.66 -6.14
C PRO A 98 6.48 3.75 -6.15
N GLY A 99 6.35 2.96 -7.21
CA GLY A 99 5.25 2.02 -7.34
C GLY A 99 5.24 0.95 -6.25
N GLY A 100 4.10 0.27 -6.06
CA GLY A 100 3.97 -0.86 -5.13
C GLY A 100 3.81 -0.48 -3.64
N HIS A 101 3.77 0.80 -3.31
CA HIS A 101 3.55 1.28 -1.94
C HIS A 101 2.09 1.75 -1.77
N PHE A 102 1.14 0.84 -1.98
CA PHE A 102 -0.28 1.09 -1.67
C PHE A 102 -0.63 0.37 -0.38
N VAL A 103 -1.21 1.11 0.58
CA VAL A 103 -1.63 0.57 1.87
C VAL A 103 -3.13 0.78 2.00
N GLN A 104 -3.84 -0.32 2.22
CA GLN A 104 -5.27 -0.35 2.44
C GLN A 104 -5.50 -0.69 3.91
N VAL A 105 -5.87 0.32 4.69
CA VAL A 105 -6.19 0.14 6.11
C VAL A 105 -7.67 -0.19 6.26
N ARG A 106 -7.97 -1.16 7.12
CA ARG A 106 -9.33 -1.58 7.45
C ARG A 106 -9.47 -1.80 8.95
N ILE A 107 -10.66 -1.53 9.46
CA ILE A 107 -11.05 -1.94 10.82
C ILE A 107 -11.38 -3.43 10.76
N GLN A 108 -10.65 -4.22 11.54
CA GLN A 108 -10.79 -5.68 11.60
C GLN A 108 -11.78 -6.11 12.68
N GLY A 109 -12.19 -7.39 12.66
CA GLY A 109 -13.00 -7.99 13.72
C GLY A 109 -14.39 -7.35 13.86
N LEU A 110 -14.96 -6.91 12.73
CA LEU A 110 -16.31 -6.39 12.69
C LEU A 110 -17.31 -7.54 12.83
N GLU A 111 -18.19 -7.42 13.81
CA GLU A 111 -19.26 -8.37 14.11
C GLU A 111 -20.61 -7.65 14.07
N GLY A 112 -21.69 -8.39 13.78
CA GLY A 112 -23.05 -7.84 13.67
C GLY A 112 -23.57 -7.80 12.23
N PHE A 113 -24.76 -7.23 12.06
CA PHE A 113 -25.46 -7.16 10.77
C PHE A 113 -25.89 -5.74 10.41
N SER A 114 -26.74 -5.13 11.24
CA SER A 114 -27.20 -3.73 11.06
C SER A 114 -26.26 -2.73 11.72
N ASP A 115 -25.90 -3.01 12.97
CA ASP A 115 -24.87 -2.28 13.71
C ASP A 115 -23.63 -3.16 13.80
N LEU A 116 -22.51 -2.65 13.31
CA LEU A 116 -21.23 -3.35 13.39
C LEU A 116 -20.49 -2.89 14.63
N THR A 117 -20.04 -3.84 15.43
CA THR A 117 -19.17 -3.59 16.58
C THR A 117 -17.84 -4.31 16.40
N THR A 118 -16.83 -3.86 17.13
CA THR A 118 -15.52 -4.47 17.16
C THR A 118 -14.84 -4.11 18.48
N ALA A 119 -13.84 -4.88 18.88
CA ALA A 119 -12.95 -4.48 19.96
C ALA A 119 -12.30 -3.11 19.68
N GLN A 120 -12.23 -2.25 20.70
CA GLN A 120 -11.56 -0.94 20.62
C GLN A 120 -10.12 -1.07 20.13
N GLN A 121 -9.45 -2.19 20.44
CA GLN A 121 -8.10 -2.46 19.98
C GLN A 121 -7.99 -2.52 18.45
N ASN A 122 -9.00 -3.04 17.74
CA ASN A 122 -8.99 -3.09 16.28
C ASN A 122 -9.07 -1.68 15.66
N ILE A 123 -9.83 -0.77 16.30
CA ILE A 123 -9.89 0.64 15.91
C ILE A 123 -8.54 1.31 16.15
N THR A 124 -7.96 1.10 17.34
CA THR A 124 -6.62 1.62 17.67
C THR A 124 -5.59 1.12 16.66
N ASN A 125 -5.57 -0.17 16.33
CA ASN A 125 -4.65 -0.74 15.36
C ASN A 125 -4.83 -0.13 13.96
N ALA A 126 -6.07 0.02 13.49
CA ALA A 126 -6.34 0.64 12.19
C ALA A 126 -5.87 2.11 12.15
N VAL A 127 -6.16 2.90 13.20
CA VAL A 127 -5.67 4.28 13.30
C VAL A 127 -4.14 4.32 13.31
N GLN A 128 -3.50 3.38 14.03
CA GLN A 128 -2.04 3.30 14.07
C GLN A 128 -1.44 2.95 12.72
N GLU A 129 -1.98 1.97 12.01
CA GLU A 129 -1.52 1.59 10.66
C GLU A 129 -1.71 2.74 9.66
N PHE A 130 -2.83 3.46 9.75
CA PHE A 130 -3.09 4.62 8.90
C PHE A 130 -2.11 5.77 9.14
N MET A 131 -1.83 6.08 10.41
CA MET A 131 -0.91 7.16 10.79
C MET A 131 0.55 6.78 10.61
N ASN A 132 0.87 5.48 10.65
CA ASN A 132 2.23 4.95 10.59
C ASN A 132 2.30 3.76 9.62
N PRO A 133 2.10 3.98 8.31
CA PRO A 133 2.16 2.89 7.34
C PRO A 133 3.58 2.31 7.31
N ASP A 134 3.69 0.98 7.36
CA ASP A 134 4.98 0.29 7.26
C ASP A 134 5.34 0.06 5.79
N PRO A 135 6.29 0.82 5.21
CA PRO A 135 6.68 0.64 3.81
C PRO A 135 7.38 -0.70 3.55
N ALA A 136 7.86 -1.38 4.61
CA ALA A 136 8.47 -2.71 4.52
C ALA A 136 7.46 -3.85 4.70
N ALA A 137 6.17 -3.55 4.92
CA ALA A 137 5.13 -4.55 5.09
C ALA A 137 5.05 -5.57 3.94
N PRO A 138 5.09 -5.16 2.64
CA PRO A 138 5.15 -6.11 1.53
C PRO A 138 6.34 -7.07 1.62
N GLN A 139 7.52 -6.58 1.99
CA GLN A 139 8.76 -7.34 2.05
C GLN A 139 8.70 -8.37 3.19
N LYS A 140 8.19 -7.95 4.36
CA LYS A 140 7.98 -8.84 5.52
C LYS A 140 6.97 -9.93 5.18
N ALA A 141 5.83 -9.58 4.58
CA ALA A 141 4.79 -10.53 4.19
C ALA A 141 5.27 -11.51 3.12
N ASN A 142 6.00 -11.04 2.10
CA ASN A 142 6.57 -11.92 1.09
C ASN A 142 7.62 -12.87 1.68
N ALA A 143 8.47 -12.39 2.58
CA ALA A 143 9.45 -13.25 3.25
C ALA A 143 8.74 -14.34 4.07
N ALA A 144 7.75 -13.97 4.88
CA ALA A 144 6.93 -14.92 5.64
C ALA A 144 6.24 -15.95 4.73
N ALA A 145 5.60 -15.50 3.65
CA ALA A 145 4.88 -16.37 2.73
C ALA A 145 5.78 -17.40 2.03
N LEU A 146 7.03 -17.03 1.75
CA LEU A 146 8.04 -17.91 1.16
C LEU A 146 8.87 -18.69 2.19
N ASN A 147 8.55 -18.54 3.49
CA ASN A 147 9.34 -19.08 4.60
C ASN A 147 10.82 -18.64 4.55
N GLU A 148 11.05 -17.41 4.12
CA GLU A 148 12.35 -16.74 4.06
C GLU A 148 12.54 -15.82 5.27
N LYS A 149 13.78 -15.63 5.71
CA LYS A 149 14.09 -14.62 6.73
C LYS A 149 14.02 -13.22 6.11
N TYR A 150 13.19 -12.34 6.67
CA TYR A 150 13.23 -10.92 6.33
C TYR A 150 14.59 -10.33 6.71
N LYS A 151 15.29 -9.77 5.70
CA LYS A 151 16.52 -9.01 5.89
C LYS A 151 16.19 -7.56 5.60
N PRO A 152 16.14 -6.67 6.61
CA PRO A 152 15.90 -5.25 6.36
C PRO A 152 16.99 -4.72 5.43
N LYS A 153 16.59 -4.02 4.37
CA LYS A 153 17.53 -3.18 3.63
C LYS A 153 17.99 -2.09 4.59
N VAL A 154 19.29 -2.05 4.88
CA VAL A 154 19.89 -0.92 5.59
C VAL A 154 20.06 0.20 4.57
N ASP A 155 18.99 0.95 4.34
CA ASP A 155 19.07 2.17 3.53
C ASP A 155 19.48 3.32 4.46
N GLY A 156 20.66 3.92 4.20
CA GLY A 156 21.18 5.06 4.95
C GLY A 156 22.30 4.72 5.95
N ILE A 157 22.55 5.64 6.88
CA ILE A 157 23.55 5.50 7.93
C ILE A 157 23.02 4.56 9.01
N ASN A 158 23.86 3.63 9.48
CA ASN A 158 23.52 2.74 10.59
C ASN A 158 23.07 3.58 11.81
N PRO A 159 21.83 3.45 12.31
CA PRO A 159 21.36 4.27 13.44
C PRO A 159 22.27 4.16 14.67
N LYS A 160 22.92 3.02 14.89
CA LYS A 160 23.85 2.82 16.01
C LYS A 160 25.10 3.69 15.95
N SER A 161 25.46 4.21 14.78
CA SER A 161 26.59 5.15 14.65
C SER A 161 26.16 6.61 14.72
N VAL A 162 24.86 6.89 14.88
CA VAL A 162 24.32 8.25 14.85
C VAL A 162 24.02 8.73 16.27
N PHE A 163 24.75 9.76 16.70
CA PHE A 163 24.60 10.39 18.01
C PHE A 163 23.72 11.63 17.91
N VAL A 164 22.69 11.69 18.75
CA VAL A 164 21.65 12.71 18.70
C VAL A 164 21.39 13.27 20.09
N THR A 165 21.40 14.60 20.21
CA THR A 165 20.82 15.29 21.35
C THR A 165 19.44 15.82 20.97
N VAL A 166 18.46 15.69 21.86
CA VAL A 166 17.08 16.12 21.63
C VAL A 166 16.71 17.26 22.57
N LEU A 167 16.20 18.35 22.01
CA LEU A 167 15.76 19.55 22.73
C LEU A 167 14.26 19.78 22.51
N ASN A 168 13.62 20.32 23.54
CA ASN A 168 12.23 20.72 23.51
C ASN A 168 12.09 22.11 22.86
N GLY A 169 11.49 22.17 21.68
CA GLY A 169 11.17 23.41 20.98
C GLY A 169 9.67 23.69 20.85
N ASN A 170 8.81 22.89 21.48
CA ASN A 170 7.35 22.99 21.35
C ASN A 170 6.63 23.37 22.65
N GLY A 171 7.34 23.35 23.78
CA GLY A 171 6.82 23.77 25.09
C GLY A 171 5.99 22.69 25.79
N ILE A 172 5.95 21.46 25.26
CA ILE A 172 5.28 20.33 25.89
C ILE A 172 6.29 19.63 26.81
N THR A 173 6.00 19.60 28.11
CA THR A 173 6.83 18.90 29.10
C THR A 173 7.07 17.44 28.70
N GLY A 174 8.33 17.00 28.75
CA GLY A 174 8.72 15.64 28.41
C GLY A 174 8.83 15.34 26.90
N SER A 175 8.52 16.29 26.02
CA SER A 175 8.53 16.05 24.56
C SER A 175 9.90 15.59 24.03
N ALA A 176 10.99 16.20 24.51
CA ALA A 176 12.35 15.79 24.15
C ALA A 176 12.69 14.39 24.66
N SER A 177 12.28 14.05 25.89
CA SER A 177 12.52 12.74 26.50
C SER A 177 11.78 11.62 25.75
N VAL A 178 10.49 11.82 25.46
CA VAL A 178 9.68 10.86 24.69
C VAL A 178 10.28 10.64 23.30
N THR A 179 10.65 11.73 22.62
CA THR A 179 11.29 11.66 21.30
C THR A 179 12.63 10.91 21.37
N GLY A 180 13.45 11.18 22.39
CA GLY A 180 14.70 10.48 22.63
C GLY A 180 14.50 8.98 22.85
N THR A 181 13.50 8.57 23.63
CA THR A 181 13.15 7.15 23.82
C THR A 181 12.77 6.48 22.51
N GLN A 182 11.92 7.10 21.69
CA GLN A 182 11.50 6.56 20.40
C GLN A 182 12.66 6.47 19.38
N LEU A 183 13.61 7.41 19.42
CA LEU A 183 14.84 7.31 18.62
C LEU A 183 15.75 6.18 19.14
N ARG A 184 15.86 5.99 20.46
CA ARG A 184 16.63 4.90 21.06
C ARG A 184 16.07 3.52 20.68
N GLU A 185 14.75 3.36 20.66
CA GLU A 185 14.08 2.13 20.17
C GLU A 185 14.44 1.80 18.71
N ARG A 186 14.75 2.82 17.91
CA ARG A 186 15.26 2.70 16.54
C ARG A 186 16.79 2.62 16.47
N SER A 187 17.44 2.29 17.59
CA SER A 187 18.89 2.12 17.74
C SER A 187 19.76 3.38 17.58
N TYR A 188 19.18 4.58 17.53
CA TYR A 188 19.96 5.83 17.60
C TYR A 188 20.60 6.02 18.98
N GLN A 189 21.78 6.61 19.03
CA GLN A 189 22.49 6.90 20.28
C GLN A 189 22.05 8.27 20.80
N ILE A 190 21.33 8.30 21.92
CA ILE A 190 20.85 9.55 22.50
C ILE A 190 21.81 10.05 23.57
N LEU A 191 22.33 11.26 23.36
CA LEU A 191 23.12 12.00 24.34
C LEU A 191 22.24 13.03 25.02
N GLN A 192 22.48 13.24 26.32
CA GLN A 192 21.88 14.36 27.03
C GLN A 192 22.68 15.63 26.73
N PRO A 193 22.05 16.82 26.70
CA PRO A 193 22.78 18.07 26.80
C PRO A 193 23.69 18.09 28.04
N PRO A 194 24.71 18.95 28.10
CA PRO A 194 25.51 19.11 29.30
C PRO A 194 24.62 19.45 30.51
N ASP A 195 24.94 18.95 31.71
CA ASP A 195 24.11 19.08 32.92
C ASP A 195 23.78 20.54 33.29
N SER A 196 24.61 21.49 32.85
CA SER A 196 24.42 22.92 33.05
C SER A 196 23.39 23.56 32.10
N LEU A 197 22.89 22.81 31.11
CA LEU A 197 21.95 23.29 30.11
C LEU A 197 20.64 22.47 30.16
N PRO A 198 19.48 23.14 30.17
CA PRO A 198 18.21 22.42 30.07
C PRO A 198 18.08 21.77 28.69
N ALA A 199 17.32 20.67 28.61
CA ALA A 199 16.92 20.06 27.35
C ALA A 199 15.83 20.87 26.61
N ASP A 200 15.94 22.19 26.64
CA ASP A 200 15.07 23.16 25.99
C ASP A 200 15.81 23.90 24.88
N SER A 201 15.09 24.31 23.84
CA SER A 201 15.67 25.08 22.75
C SER A 201 16.13 26.47 23.24
N PRO A 202 17.36 26.90 22.93
CA PRO A 202 17.84 28.26 23.21
C PRO A 202 17.08 29.36 22.46
N ASP A 203 16.30 29.00 21.43
CA ASP A 203 15.45 29.93 20.67
C ASP A 203 13.99 29.95 21.19
N GLY A 204 13.71 29.30 22.33
CA GLY A 204 12.38 29.20 22.94
C GLY A 204 11.49 28.11 22.34
N TRP A 205 10.20 28.12 22.69
CA TRP A 205 9.26 27.02 22.40
C TRP A 205 8.30 27.23 21.21
N ASN A 206 8.54 28.27 20.40
CA ASN A 206 7.65 28.62 19.28
C ASN A 206 8.07 28.01 17.95
N HIS A 207 8.77 26.87 17.96
CA HIS A 207 9.13 26.17 16.74
C HIS A 207 7.89 25.49 16.14
N THR A 208 7.43 25.97 14.99
CA THR A 208 6.28 25.38 14.29
C THR A 208 6.57 23.97 13.79
N ARG A 209 7.78 23.75 13.25
CA ARG A 209 8.25 22.45 12.75
C ARG A 209 9.50 21.96 13.46
N THR A 210 9.74 20.66 13.43
CA THR A 210 10.97 20.07 13.96
C THR A 210 12.18 20.50 13.14
N ARG A 211 13.32 20.73 13.78
CA ARG A 211 14.59 21.09 13.11
C ARG A 211 15.68 20.12 13.52
N VAL A 212 16.39 19.58 12.54
CA VAL A 212 17.53 18.69 12.75
C VAL A 212 18.80 19.42 12.31
N PHE A 213 19.57 19.87 13.29
CA PHE A 213 20.85 20.51 13.09
C PHE A 213 21.96 19.47 13.01
N TYR A 214 22.91 19.63 12.09
CA TYR A 214 24.01 18.68 11.90
C TYR A 214 25.38 19.34 11.92
N ASP A 215 26.35 18.68 12.55
CA ASP A 215 27.74 19.09 12.54
C ASP A 215 28.35 18.90 11.15
N GLN A 216 28.70 20.01 10.49
CA GLN A 216 29.28 19.98 9.14
C GLN A 216 30.69 19.37 9.10
N THR A 217 31.37 19.29 10.25
CA THR A 217 32.73 18.74 10.33
C THR A 217 32.72 17.22 10.35
N GLN A 218 31.59 16.59 10.71
CA GLN A 218 31.47 15.15 10.81
C GLN A 218 31.05 14.52 9.48
N LYS A 219 31.78 13.48 9.09
CA LYS A 219 31.49 12.70 7.88
C LYS A 219 30.13 12.02 8.06
N ASN A 220 29.23 12.23 7.10
CA ASN A 220 27.86 11.71 7.05
C ASN A 220 26.81 12.41 7.93
N ALA A 221 27.15 13.38 8.77
CA ALA A 221 26.18 14.04 9.65
C ALA A 221 25.00 14.67 8.88
N LYS A 222 25.26 15.24 7.71
CA LYS A 222 24.19 15.74 6.82
C LYS A 222 23.23 14.63 6.37
N ALA A 223 23.75 13.46 6.03
CA ALA A 223 22.94 12.31 5.62
C ALA A 223 22.17 11.72 6.82
N ALA A 224 22.82 11.62 7.99
CA ALA A 224 22.18 11.23 9.24
C ALA A 224 21.04 12.18 9.62
N ALA A 225 21.22 13.49 9.46
CA ALA A 225 20.19 14.50 9.71
C ALA A 225 18.98 14.32 8.79
N GLN A 226 19.22 14.08 7.50
CA GLN A 226 18.16 13.79 6.53
C GLN A 226 17.42 12.50 6.87
N GLN A 227 18.13 11.48 7.37
CA GLN A 227 17.52 10.23 7.81
C GLN A 227 16.67 10.41 9.06
N VAL A 228 17.16 11.12 10.08
CA VAL A 228 16.40 11.42 11.31
C VAL A 228 15.20 12.31 11.02
N ALA A 229 15.34 13.32 10.15
CA ALA A 229 14.24 14.21 9.77
C ALA A 229 13.05 13.46 9.15
N LYS A 230 13.29 12.37 8.41
CA LYS A 230 12.21 11.52 7.82
C LYS A 230 11.37 10.81 8.87
N LEU A 231 11.81 10.73 10.12
CA LEU A 231 11.04 10.15 11.22
C LEU A 231 10.00 11.11 11.79
N PHE A 232 10.00 12.37 11.37
CA PHE A 232 9.03 13.37 11.81
C PHE A 232 8.05 13.71 10.68
N ALA A 233 6.78 13.92 11.01
CA ALA A 233 5.75 14.34 10.05
C ALA A 233 6.12 15.64 9.31
N ASP A 234 6.76 16.57 10.04
CA ASP A 234 7.30 17.80 9.47
C ASP A 234 8.60 18.19 10.16
N ALA A 235 9.72 18.02 9.45
CA ALA A 235 11.04 18.44 9.87
C ALA A 235 11.84 19.10 8.75
N SER A 236 12.75 20.00 9.12
CA SER A 236 13.79 20.55 8.25
C SER A 236 15.18 20.16 8.74
N THR A 237 16.16 20.15 7.83
CA THR A 237 17.58 19.94 8.15
C THR A 237 18.37 21.21 7.91
N GLY A 238 19.40 21.47 8.72
CA GLY A 238 20.28 22.63 8.57
C GLY A 238 21.61 22.44 9.27
N PRO A 239 22.66 23.19 8.89
CA PRO A 239 23.95 23.10 9.57
C PRO A 239 23.85 23.56 11.02
N MET A 240 24.64 22.96 11.91
CA MET A 240 24.75 23.33 13.32
C MET A 240 25.13 24.80 13.45
N THR A 241 24.33 25.57 14.19
CA THR A 241 24.62 26.98 14.46
C THR A 241 25.40 27.12 15.77
N PRO A 242 26.12 28.24 15.98
CA PRO A 242 26.83 28.51 17.23
C PRO A 242 25.94 28.44 18.48
N ARG A 243 24.64 28.74 18.36
CA ARG A 243 23.68 28.68 19.47
C ARG A 243 23.34 27.24 19.90
N PHE A 244 23.25 26.31 18.96
CA PHE A 244 22.89 24.91 19.25
C PHE A 244 24.12 24.03 19.52
N ARG A 245 25.32 24.44 19.10
CA ARG A 245 26.56 23.67 19.29
C ARG A 245 26.85 23.27 20.75
N PRO A 246 26.64 24.12 21.78
CA PRO A 246 26.86 23.73 23.18
C PRO A 246 25.95 22.57 23.63
N PHE A 247 24.74 22.49 23.08
CA PHE A 247 23.76 21.46 23.44
C PHE A 247 24.10 20.11 22.80
N ALA A 248 24.94 20.07 21.77
CA ALA A 248 25.27 18.82 21.08
C ALA A 248 25.95 17.82 22.01
N ASN A 249 26.77 18.27 22.97
CA ASN A 249 27.50 17.38 23.90
C ASN A 249 28.25 16.23 23.19
N GLY A 250 28.88 16.53 22.05
CA GLY A 250 29.57 15.54 21.21
C GLY A 250 28.68 14.80 20.21
N ALA A 251 27.36 14.98 20.25
CA ALA A 251 26.45 14.47 19.23
C ALA A 251 26.72 15.14 17.88
N GLU A 252 26.61 14.37 16.80
CA GLU A 252 26.69 14.92 15.45
C GLU A 252 25.39 15.66 15.06
N LEU A 253 24.26 15.32 15.72
CA LEU A 253 22.95 15.93 15.50
C LEU A 253 22.38 16.59 16.77
N VAL A 254 21.71 17.73 16.59
CA VAL A 254 20.80 18.33 17.58
C VAL A 254 19.42 18.43 16.97
N VAL A 255 18.46 17.74 17.56
CA VAL A 255 17.05 17.73 17.15
C VAL A 255 16.25 18.67 18.06
N VAL A 256 15.65 19.70 17.49
CA VAL A 256 14.70 20.58 18.19
C VAL A 256 13.29 20.18 17.82
N VAL A 257 12.57 19.59 18.76
CA VAL A 257 11.21 19.07 18.54
C VAL A 257 10.22 20.22 18.44
N GLY A 258 9.56 20.38 17.29
CA GLY A 258 8.59 21.45 17.04
C GLY A 258 7.14 21.05 17.34
N LYS A 259 6.22 22.01 17.21
CA LYS A 259 4.77 21.83 17.43
C LYS A 259 4.13 20.87 16.42
N SER A 260 4.79 20.58 15.31
CA SER A 260 4.39 19.56 14.35
C SER A 260 4.48 18.12 14.90
N TYR A 261 5.24 17.90 15.97
CA TYR A 261 5.35 16.61 16.62
C TYR A 261 4.18 16.35 17.56
N GLN A 262 3.40 15.31 17.29
CA GLN A 262 2.19 14.96 18.04
C GLN A 262 2.41 13.81 19.04
N GLY A 263 3.64 13.65 19.54
CA GLY A 263 3.97 12.65 20.56
C GLY A 263 4.46 11.29 20.03
N SER A 264 4.50 11.09 18.71
CA SER A 264 5.09 9.89 18.10
C SER A 264 5.85 10.21 16.81
N LEU A 265 7.02 9.60 16.65
CA LEU A 265 7.74 9.54 15.38
C LEU A 265 7.01 8.61 14.41
N ILE A 266 7.18 8.83 13.12
CA ILE A 266 6.66 7.96 12.08
C ILE A 266 7.22 6.55 12.29
N GLY A 267 6.34 5.57 12.50
CA GLY A 267 6.69 4.17 12.70
C GLY A 267 7.17 3.80 14.11
N SER A 268 6.80 4.53 15.17
CA SER A 268 7.25 4.24 16.57
C SER A 268 6.45 3.15 17.24
N SER A 269 5.28 2.83 16.70
CA SER A 269 4.36 1.91 17.35
C SER A 269 4.84 0.48 17.15
N PRO A 270 4.58 -0.44 18.10
CA PRO A 270 4.76 -1.86 17.87
C PRO A 270 3.99 -2.21 16.59
N SER A 271 4.72 -2.46 15.51
CA SER A 271 4.16 -3.05 14.30
C SER A 271 3.43 -4.31 14.76
N ALA A 272 2.25 -4.58 14.19
CA ALA A 272 1.61 -5.88 14.37
C ALA A 272 2.68 -6.98 14.25
N PRO A 273 2.62 -8.05 15.07
CA PRO A 273 3.61 -9.10 15.03
C PRO A 273 3.94 -9.44 13.57
N PRO A 274 5.22 -9.55 13.20
CA PRO A 274 5.58 -9.79 11.82
C PRO A 274 4.82 -11.02 11.32
N PRO A 275 4.28 -10.98 10.10
CA PRO A 275 3.51 -12.09 9.56
C PRO A 275 4.33 -13.38 9.69
N GLN A 276 3.69 -14.44 10.15
CA GLN A 276 4.31 -15.75 10.30
C GLN A 276 3.93 -16.63 9.10
N HIS A 277 4.86 -17.51 8.73
CA HIS A 277 4.58 -18.49 7.69
C HIS A 277 3.47 -19.45 8.13
N GLN A 278 2.55 -19.72 7.24
CA GLN A 278 1.49 -20.71 7.42
C GLN A 278 1.37 -21.62 6.20
N ALA A 279 0.83 -22.82 6.37
CA ALA A 279 0.60 -23.71 5.25
C ALA A 279 -0.45 -23.12 4.28
N PRO A 280 -0.27 -23.26 2.96
CA PRO A 280 -1.25 -22.78 1.98
C PRO A 280 -2.56 -23.56 2.11
N HIS A 281 -3.69 -22.84 2.09
CA HIS A 281 -5.02 -23.43 2.20
C HIS A 281 -5.54 -23.89 0.83
N THR A 282 -4.87 -24.87 0.23
CA THR A 282 -5.19 -25.34 -1.13
C THR A 282 -5.57 -26.81 -1.18
N ILE A 283 -6.18 -27.20 -2.30
CA ILE A 283 -6.47 -28.58 -2.70
C ILE A 283 -6.08 -28.78 -4.18
N HIS A 284 -5.48 -29.92 -4.50
CA HIS A 284 -5.20 -30.30 -5.89
C HIS A 284 -6.49 -30.76 -6.58
N TYR A 285 -7.03 -29.93 -7.48
CA TYR A 285 -8.29 -30.20 -8.17
C TYR A 285 -8.31 -29.67 -9.62
N PRO A 286 -7.45 -30.19 -10.51
CA PRO A 286 -7.30 -29.69 -11.88
C PRO A 286 -8.59 -29.79 -12.73
N SER A 287 -9.42 -30.80 -12.48
CA SER A 287 -10.66 -31.03 -13.24
C SER A 287 -11.72 -29.96 -12.99
N ALA A 288 -11.59 -29.12 -11.95
CA ALA A 288 -12.54 -28.07 -11.63
C ALA A 288 -12.77 -27.09 -12.79
N SER A 289 -11.72 -26.75 -13.55
CA SER A 289 -11.77 -25.74 -14.62
C SER A 289 -11.18 -26.20 -15.96
N LEU A 290 -10.46 -27.33 -16.00
CA LEU A 290 -9.74 -27.78 -17.19
C LEU A 290 -10.63 -27.90 -18.44
N SER A 291 -11.84 -28.44 -18.31
CA SER A 291 -12.76 -28.60 -19.45
C SER A 291 -13.19 -27.25 -20.03
N GLN A 292 -13.53 -26.30 -19.17
CA GLN A 292 -13.96 -24.95 -19.55
C GLN A 292 -12.80 -24.14 -20.16
N MET A 293 -11.60 -24.22 -19.56
CA MET A 293 -10.40 -23.56 -20.11
C MET A 293 -10.00 -24.15 -21.46
N ARG A 294 -10.16 -25.47 -21.65
CA ARG A 294 -9.95 -26.12 -22.95
C ARG A 294 -10.94 -25.64 -24.02
N ALA A 295 -12.17 -25.32 -23.64
CA ALA A 295 -13.18 -24.82 -24.58
C ALA A 295 -12.85 -23.42 -25.14
N ILE A 296 -12.09 -22.60 -24.39
CA ILE A 296 -11.72 -21.24 -24.82
C ILE A 296 -10.34 -21.17 -25.49
N ARG A 297 -9.51 -22.22 -25.42
CA ARG A 297 -8.10 -22.18 -25.87
C ARG A 297 -7.87 -21.67 -27.29
N ARG A 298 -8.78 -22.00 -28.22
CA ARG A 298 -8.68 -21.60 -29.64
C ARG A 298 -9.19 -20.18 -29.90
N LYS A 299 -9.84 -19.55 -28.92
CA LYS A 299 -10.37 -18.18 -29.03
C LYS A 299 -9.33 -17.11 -28.66
N LEU A 300 -8.18 -17.53 -28.13
CA LEU A 300 -7.13 -16.66 -27.61
C LEU A 300 -5.85 -16.83 -28.43
N PRO A 301 -5.10 -15.74 -28.69
CA PRO A 301 -3.88 -15.77 -29.49
C PRO A 301 -2.65 -16.18 -28.67
N PHE A 302 -2.84 -16.81 -27.51
CA PHE A 302 -1.80 -17.25 -26.60
C PHE A 302 -2.21 -18.55 -25.92
N ARG A 303 -1.26 -19.24 -25.30
CA ARG A 303 -1.51 -20.51 -24.63
C ARG A 303 -2.30 -20.27 -23.35
N VAL A 304 -3.50 -20.83 -23.25
CA VAL A 304 -4.33 -20.71 -22.04
C VAL A 304 -3.76 -21.59 -20.92
N GLU A 305 -3.75 -21.10 -19.69
CA GLU A 305 -3.39 -21.89 -18.51
C GLU A 305 -4.61 -22.21 -17.65
N TYR A 306 -4.45 -23.13 -16.71
CA TYR A 306 -5.48 -23.47 -15.73
C TYR A 306 -4.80 -23.87 -14.41
N PRO A 307 -5.46 -23.67 -13.26
CA PRO A 307 -4.89 -24.04 -11.98
C PRO A 307 -5.00 -25.55 -11.74
N THR A 308 -3.89 -26.18 -11.35
CA THR A 308 -3.92 -27.57 -10.83
C THR A 308 -4.31 -27.63 -9.36
N VAL A 309 -4.17 -26.52 -8.64
CA VAL A 309 -4.56 -26.36 -7.24
C VAL A 309 -5.44 -25.12 -7.08
N ILE A 310 -6.43 -25.18 -6.20
CA ILE A 310 -7.35 -24.07 -5.89
C ILE A 310 -7.46 -23.90 -4.38
N ASP A 311 -7.98 -22.76 -3.91
CA ASP A 311 -8.36 -22.61 -2.51
C ASP A 311 -9.36 -23.70 -2.11
N ARG A 312 -9.16 -24.31 -0.95
CA ARG A 312 -9.89 -25.51 -0.52
C ARG A 312 -11.39 -25.27 -0.28
N ASN A 313 -11.79 -24.04 0.05
CA ASN A 313 -13.20 -23.69 0.23
C ASN A 313 -13.85 -23.17 -1.07
N SER A 314 -13.06 -23.01 -2.11
CA SER A 314 -13.50 -22.40 -3.35
C SER A 314 -13.97 -23.42 -4.38
N ARG A 315 -14.87 -22.98 -5.25
CA ARG A 315 -15.27 -23.70 -6.45
C ARG A 315 -15.34 -22.73 -7.62
N VAL A 316 -15.30 -23.26 -8.84
CA VAL A 316 -15.58 -22.45 -10.03
C VAL A 316 -16.96 -21.83 -9.88
N ASP A 317 -17.04 -20.52 -10.09
CA ASP A 317 -18.29 -19.80 -10.02
C ASP A 317 -19.23 -20.26 -11.15
N PRO A 318 -20.47 -20.66 -10.84
CA PRO A 318 -21.37 -21.23 -11.85
C PRO A 318 -21.97 -20.17 -12.78
N GLU A 319 -21.87 -18.88 -12.45
CA GLU A 319 -22.53 -17.80 -13.20
C GLU A 319 -21.87 -17.60 -14.58
N PRO A 320 -22.61 -17.81 -15.69
CA PRO A 320 -22.07 -17.59 -17.03
C PRO A 320 -22.09 -16.08 -17.40
N PRO A 321 -21.13 -15.60 -18.21
CA PRO A 321 -20.06 -16.36 -18.83
C PRO A 321 -18.86 -16.58 -17.89
N ASN A 322 -18.51 -17.84 -17.64
CA ASN A 322 -17.29 -18.23 -16.92
C ASN A 322 -16.69 -19.51 -17.54
N PRO A 323 -15.46 -19.46 -18.10
CA PRO A 323 -14.60 -18.30 -18.31
C PRO A 323 -15.18 -17.29 -19.30
N ARG A 324 -15.03 -16.00 -19.00
CA ARG A 324 -15.36 -14.91 -19.93
C ARG A 324 -14.18 -14.66 -20.86
N VAL A 325 -14.41 -14.68 -22.17
CA VAL A 325 -13.44 -14.23 -23.19
C VAL A 325 -13.88 -12.89 -23.75
N TYR A 326 -12.98 -11.91 -23.78
CA TYR A 326 -13.31 -10.54 -24.18
C TYR A 326 -12.05 -9.78 -24.68
N THR A 327 -12.21 -8.51 -25.06
CA THR A 327 -11.13 -7.67 -25.57
C THR A 327 -11.07 -6.35 -24.80
N VAL A 328 -9.87 -5.89 -24.45
CA VAL A 328 -9.63 -4.55 -23.89
C VAL A 328 -8.49 -3.90 -24.64
N GLN A 329 -8.72 -2.70 -25.19
CA GLN A 329 -7.72 -1.94 -25.95
C GLN A 329 -7.01 -2.78 -27.04
N GLY A 330 -7.78 -3.59 -27.76
CA GLY A 330 -7.26 -4.47 -28.83
C GLY A 330 -6.67 -5.80 -28.36
N HIS A 331 -6.45 -5.99 -27.05
CA HIS A 331 -5.88 -7.22 -26.51
C HIS A 331 -6.96 -8.20 -26.05
N LYS A 332 -6.85 -9.46 -26.49
CA LYS A 332 -7.73 -10.55 -26.08
C LYS A 332 -7.42 -10.99 -24.64
N MET A 333 -8.47 -11.31 -23.90
CA MET A 333 -8.41 -11.63 -22.48
C MET A 333 -9.33 -12.80 -22.15
N ALA A 334 -8.97 -13.56 -21.11
CA ALA A 334 -9.87 -14.46 -20.41
C ALA A 334 -9.92 -14.18 -18.91
N ARG A 335 -11.10 -14.33 -18.32
CA ARG A 335 -11.31 -14.31 -16.86
C ARG A 335 -12.04 -15.58 -16.43
N LEU A 336 -11.37 -16.38 -15.61
CA LEU A 336 -11.96 -17.49 -14.86
C LEU A 336 -12.22 -17.03 -13.42
N VAL A 337 -13.42 -17.27 -12.90
CA VAL A 337 -13.86 -16.81 -11.57
C VAL A 337 -14.16 -17.99 -10.65
N PHE A 338 -13.80 -17.84 -9.39
CA PHE A 338 -14.10 -18.76 -8.30
C PHE A 338 -14.83 -18.01 -7.17
N THR A 339 -15.77 -18.69 -6.54
CA THR A 339 -16.44 -18.22 -5.31
C THR A 339 -15.87 -18.96 -4.10
N THR A 340 -15.68 -18.26 -2.98
CA THR A 340 -15.26 -18.85 -1.69
C THR A 340 -16.44 -19.44 -0.90
N GLY A 341 -17.67 -19.29 -1.41
CA GLY A 341 -18.91 -19.62 -0.69
C GLY A 341 -19.42 -18.50 0.21
N VAL A 342 -18.62 -17.47 0.47
CA VAL A 342 -19.06 -16.23 1.14
C VAL A 342 -19.62 -15.28 0.09
N ASN A 343 -20.82 -14.75 0.33
CA ASN A 343 -21.46 -13.81 -0.59
C ASN A 343 -20.57 -12.57 -0.80
N GLY A 344 -20.32 -12.20 -2.06
CA GLY A 344 -19.47 -11.06 -2.42
C GLY A 344 -17.96 -11.38 -2.52
N GLN A 345 -17.51 -12.56 -2.07
CA GLN A 345 -16.09 -12.96 -2.15
C GLN A 345 -15.82 -13.84 -3.37
N TYR A 346 -15.14 -13.24 -4.35
CA TYR A 346 -14.74 -13.90 -5.59
C TYR A 346 -13.28 -13.61 -5.89
N TRP A 347 -12.52 -14.65 -6.18
CA TRP A 347 -11.15 -14.53 -6.71
C TRP A 347 -11.12 -15.10 -8.13
N GLY A 348 -9.99 -14.96 -8.84
CA GLY A 348 -9.93 -15.57 -10.16
C GLY A 348 -8.63 -15.39 -10.92
N ILE A 349 -8.59 -16.02 -12.09
CA ILE A 349 -7.44 -16.02 -12.98
C ILE A 349 -7.75 -15.16 -14.19
N GLN A 350 -6.95 -14.11 -14.38
CA GLN A 350 -6.99 -13.24 -15.55
C GLN A 350 -5.83 -13.61 -16.48
N GLU A 351 -6.12 -13.81 -17.77
CA GLU A 351 -5.10 -14.12 -18.77
C GLU A 351 -5.13 -13.11 -19.90
N THR A 352 -3.97 -12.65 -20.34
CA THR A 352 -3.84 -11.70 -21.44
C THR A 352 -2.43 -11.69 -22.02
N ASN A 353 -2.32 -11.40 -23.32
CA ASN A 353 -1.04 -11.06 -23.98
C ASN A 353 -0.68 -9.57 -23.85
N TRP A 354 -1.45 -8.77 -23.11
CA TRP A 354 -1.16 -7.37 -22.86
C TRP A 354 -0.14 -7.20 -21.70
N GLY A 355 1.13 -7.45 -21.98
CA GLY A 355 2.20 -7.37 -20.97
C GLY A 355 2.43 -5.98 -20.37
N ALA A 356 1.89 -4.93 -21.00
CA ALA A 356 1.95 -3.53 -20.56
C ALA A 356 0.60 -3.03 -20.00
N ALA A 357 -0.29 -3.94 -19.58
CA ALA A 357 -1.54 -3.55 -18.95
C ALA A 357 -1.28 -2.67 -17.71
N PRO A 358 -2.04 -1.59 -17.49
CA PRO A 358 -1.84 -0.65 -16.37
C PRO A 358 -1.74 -1.31 -14.99
N ALA A 359 -2.53 -2.35 -14.73
CA ALA A 359 -2.52 -3.11 -13.47
C ALA A 359 -1.16 -3.79 -13.17
N LEU A 360 -0.29 -3.93 -14.18
CA LEU A 360 1.04 -4.56 -14.04
C LEU A 360 2.16 -3.55 -13.73
N SER A 361 1.85 -2.26 -13.60
CA SER A 361 2.85 -1.19 -13.43
C SER A 361 3.44 -1.12 -12.01
N GLU A 362 2.70 -1.57 -11.01
CA GLU A 362 2.98 -1.32 -9.59
C GLU A 362 3.49 -2.56 -8.82
N LYS A 363 4.27 -3.44 -9.48
CA LYS A 363 4.79 -4.66 -8.84
C LYS A 363 5.77 -4.36 -7.70
N ASN A 364 5.70 -5.15 -6.63
CA ASN A 364 6.62 -5.10 -5.50
C ASN A 364 7.87 -5.93 -5.74
N PHE A 365 7.70 -7.17 -6.18
CA PHE A 365 8.78 -8.15 -6.27
C PHE A 365 8.72 -8.92 -7.58
N ILE A 366 9.90 -9.35 -8.02
CA ILE A 366 10.07 -10.41 -9.02
C ILE A 366 10.70 -11.59 -8.28
N ARG A 367 10.14 -12.79 -8.48
CA ARG A 367 10.70 -14.06 -7.98
C ARG A 367 10.76 -15.08 -9.10
N HIS A 368 11.74 -15.96 -9.01
CA HIS A 368 11.89 -17.09 -9.92
C HIS A 368 11.68 -18.38 -9.13
N PHE A 369 10.78 -19.23 -9.61
CA PHE A 369 10.63 -20.59 -9.09
C PHE A 369 10.96 -21.55 -10.23
N GLY A 370 12.17 -22.13 -10.19
CA GLY A 370 12.74 -22.81 -11.34
C GLY A 370 12.94 -21.84 -12.51
N HIS A 371 12.46 -22.21 -13.70
CA HIS A 371 12.55 -21.38 -14.91
C HIS A 371 11.40 -20.36 -15.06
N ARG A 372 10.42 -20.38 -14.16
CA ARG A 372 9.21 -19.55 -14.25
C ARG A 372 9.38 -18.25 -13.47
N THR A 373 8.93 -17.14 -14.06
CA THR A 373 9.04 -15.80 -13.48
C THR A 373 7.69 -15.31 -12.98
N PHE A 374 7.68 -14.83 -11.74
CA PHE A 374 6.49 -14.35 -11.04
C PHE A 374 6.69 -12.92 -10.55
N GLU A 375 5.69 -12.08 -10.78
CA GLU A 375 5.61 -10.71 -10.27
C GLU A 375 4.54 -10.64 -9.18
N PHE A 376 4.84 -9.95 -8.09
CA PHE A 376 4.01 -9.90 -6.88
C PHE A 376 3.51 -8.48 -6.64
N PHE A 377 2.23 -8.35 -6.34
CA PHE A 377 1.53 -7.08 -6.14
C PHE A 377 0.83 -7.11 -4.78
N TYR A 378 1.44 -6.44 -3.80
CA TYR A 378 0.99 -6.36 -2.43
C TYR A 378 0.25 -5.05 -2.16
N SER A 379 -0.70 -5.11 -1.23
CA SER A 379 -1.38 -3.99 -0.60
C SER A 379 -1.10 -4.06 0.90
N GLY A 380 -0.10 -3.30 1.36
CA GLY A 380 0.48 -3.51 2.69
C GLY A 380 1.00 -4.94 2.85
N GLN A 381 0.46 -5.70 3.81
CA GLN A 381 0.83 -7.11 4.05
C GLN A 381 0.05 -8.12 3.19
N HIS A 382 -1.01 -7.68 2.51
CA HIS A 382 -1.89 -8.56 1.74
C HIS A 382 -1.40 -8.73 0.30
N LEU A 383 -1.34 -9.97 -0.20
CA LEU A 383 -0.98 -10.25 -1.58
C LEU A 383 -2.25 -10.19 -2.45
N HIS A 384 -2.39 -9.11 -3.21
CA HIS A 384 -3.57 -8.88 -4.04
C HIS A 384 -3.50 -9.63 -5.37
N MET A 385 -2.32 -9.67 -5.99
CA MET A 385 -2.15 -10.31 -7.28
C MET A 385 -0.76 -10.95 -7.44
N VAL A 386 -0.73 -12.16 -8.02
CA VAL A 386 0.49 -12.85 -8.45
C VAL A 386 0.41 -13.07 -9.94
N VAL A 387 1.42 -12.61 -10.68
CA VAL A 387 1.46 -12.66 -12.13
C VAL A 387 2.58 -13.59 -12.58
N LEU A 388 2.20 -14.70 -13.19
CA LEU A 388 3.12 -15.52 -13.96
C LEU A 388 3.30 -14.91 -15.36
N LYS A 389 4.55 -14.77 -15.82
CA LYS A 389 4.88 -14.42 -17.20
C LYS A 389 5.49 -15.62 -17.92
N GLU A 390 4.76 -16.16 -18.88
CA GLU A 390 5.16 -17.34 -19.64
C GLU A 390 4.42 -17.38 -20.99
N ASN A 391 4.92 -18.16 -21.96
CA ASN A 391 4.17 -18.48 -23.20
C ASN A 391 3.67 -17.25 -23.99
N GLY A 392 4.38 -16.11 -23.93
CA GLY A 392 3.99 -14.86 -24.59
C GLY A 392 2.76 -14.18 -23.98
N ALA A 393 2.35 -14.58 -22.77
CA ALA A 393 1.21 -14.04 -22.06
C ALA A 393 1.54 -13.81 -20.57
N SER A 394 0.55 -13.27 -19.87
CA SER A 394 0.58 -13.07 -18.43
C SER A 394 -0.68 -13.66 -17.80
N TYR A 395 -0.50 -14.39 -16.70
CA TYR A 395 -1.54 -15.12 -16.00
C TYR A 395 -1.59 -14.62 -14.56
N TRP A 396 -2.67 -13.94 -14.21
CA TRP A 396 -2.79 -13.19 -12.97
C TRP A 396 -3.73 -13.93 -12.06
N VAL A 397 -3.22 -14.50 -10.97
CA VAL A 397 -4.06 -14.93 -9.86
C VAL A 397 -4.39 -13.67 -9.07
N VAL A 398 -5.66 -13.25 -9.12
CA VAL A 398 -6.18 -12.04 -8.47
C VAL A 398 -7.04 -12.47 -7.30
N ASN A 399 -6.72 -11.94 -6.12
CA ASN A 399 -7.40 -12.23 -4.86
C ASN A 399 -8.84 -11.70 -4.87
N THR A 400 -9.57 -11.92 -3.79
CA THR A 400 -10.86 -11.27 -3.56
C THR A 400 -10.68 -9.75 -3.41
N LEU A 401 -11.76 -8.98 -3.54
CA LEU A 401 -11.73 -7.53 -3.34
C LEU A 401 -11.21 -7.14 -1.95
N ASP A 402 -11.44 -8.01 -0.97
CA ASP A 402 -11.00 -7.88 0.40
C ASP A 402 -9.72 -8.66 0.73
N ASP A 403 -8.98 -9.17 -0.26
CA ASP A 403 -7.73 -9.91 -0.08
C ASP A 403 -7.82 -11.08 0.92
N ALA A 404 -8.91 -11.85 0.85
CA ALA A 404 -9.25 -12.91 1.80
C ALA A 404 -8.35 -14.15 1.69
N LEU A 405 -7.76 -14.42 0.51
CA LEU A 405 -6.80 -15.52 0.36
C LEU A 405 -5.44 -15.10 0.92
N SER A 406 -4.80 -16.00 1.66
CA SER A 406 -3.46 -15.74 2.20
C SER A 406 -2.41 -15.63 1.08
N PRO A 407 -1.30 -14.90 1.33
CA PRO A 407 -0.17 -14.88 0.41
C PRO A 407 0.32 -16.28 0.01
N GLU A 408 0.41 -17.22 0.97
CA GLU A 408 0.84 -18.60 0.69
C GLU A 408 -0.10 -19.33 -0.25
N THR A 409 -1.42 -19.17 -0.04
CA THR A 409 -2.46 -19.77 -0.89
C THR A 409 -2.39 -19.21 -2.32
N MET A 410 -2.27 -17.89 -2.46
CA MET A 410 -2.14 -17.21 -3.76
C MET A 410 -0.88 -17.66 -4.52
N ILE A 411 0.25 -17.78 -3.83
CA ILE A 411 1.52 -18.23 -4.41
C ILE A 411 1.41 -19.68 -4.89
N GLU A 412 0.81 -20.56 -4.10
CA GLU A 412 0.68 -21.97 -4.44
C GLU A 412 -0.25 -22.19 -5.65
N ILE A 413 -1.36 -21.45 -5.72
CA ILE A 413 -2.25 -21.43 -6.91
C ILE A 413 -1.48 -20.96 -8.15
N ALA A 414 -0.74 -19.85 -8.06
CA ALA A 414 0.03 -19.31 -9.18
C ALA A 414 1.12 -20.29 -9.65
N ARG A 415 1.82 -20.94 -8.72
CA ARG A 415 2.82 -21.98 -9.02
C ARG A 415 2.18 -23.23 -9.65
N GLY A 416 0.92 -23.52 -9.32
CA GLY A 416 0.11 -24.60 -9.89
C GLY A 416 -0.47 -24.32 -11.28
N LEU A 417 -0.35 -23.12 -11.83
CA LEU A 417 -0.84 -22.85 -13.19
C LEU A 417 -0.07 -23.69 -14.22
N ARG A 418 -0.81 -24.34 -15.13
CA ARG A 418 -0.26 -25.16 -16.21
C ARG A 418 -0.94 -24.86 -17.54
N PRO A 419 -0.23 -24.96 -18.66
CA PRO A 419 -0.84 -24.83 -19.97
C PRO A 419 -1.86 -25.93 -20.24
N VAL A 420 -3.00 -25.52 -20.78
CA VAL A 420 -3.96 -26.44 -21.38
C VAL A 420 -3.27 -27.16 -22.54
N ARG A 421 -3.31 -28.49 -22.51
CA ARG A 421 -2.90 -29.36 -23.63
C ARG A 421 -4.04 -29.52 -24.64
#